data_AF-A0A1Q7M1K1-F1
#
_entry.id   AF-A0A1Q7M1K1-F1
#
_cell.length_a   1.000
_cell.length_b   1.000
_cell.length_c   1.000
_cell.angle_alpha   90.00
_cell.angle_beta   90.00
_cell.angle_gamma   90.00
#
_symmetry.space_group_name_H-M   'P 1'
#
loop_
_entity.id
_entity.type
_entity.pdbx_description
1 polymer ?
#
loop_
_entity_poly.entity_id
_entity_poly.type
_entity_poly.pdbx_seq_one_letter_code
_entity_poly.pdbx_strand_id
1 'polypeptide(L)'
;MAWKPLAVPKKRAAGNVPEPPWTYAPSEVAEWMASTAGPRRRGSASRRQARVKGFVGRCPTSAEQRLLRHLAGLGFEPDESVSHFPAILVHLPHSADSRSFRGNLGGTQVHVRLRKDAVLELRLAFVPRLSFRRASKFLSRLGLRSLEGTWT
;
A
#
# COMPACT_ATOMS: atom_id res chain seq x y z
N MET A 1 -37.48 45.34 -2.13
CA MET A 1 -36.59 44.42 -1.40
C MET A 1 -37.00 43.00 -1.76
N ALA A 2 -36.18 42.31 -2.56
CA ALA A 2 -36.50 41.01 -3.16
C ALA A 2 -35.87 39.88 -2.33
N TRP A 3 -36.69 38.93 -1.87
CA TRP A 3 -36.22 37.70 -1.23
C TRP A 3 -36.10 36.60 -2.30
N LYS A 4 -34.91 36.03 -2.46
CA LYS A 4 -34.65 34.84 -3.30
C LYS A 4 -34.97 33.58 -2.49
N PRO A 5 -35.76 32.63 -3.00
CA PRO A 5 -35.84 31.30 -2.39
C PRO A 5 -34.57 30.48 -2.71
N LEU A 6 -34.01 29.87 -1.67
CA LEU A 6 -32.91 28.92 -1.73
C LEU A 6 -33.32 27.66 -2.49
N ALA A 7 -32.56 27.32 -3.54
CA ALA A 7 -32.72 26.07 -4.27
C ALA A 7 -32.36 24.88 -3.37
N VAL A 8 -33.34 24.01 -3.11
CA VAL A 8 -33.14 22.74 -2.39
C VAL A 8 -32.39 21.78 -3.30
N PRO A 9 -31.29 21.15 -2.86
CA PRO A 9 -30.56 20.19 -3.69
C PRO A 9 -31.43 18.95 -3.96
N LYS A 10 -31.56 18.66 -5.26
CA LYS A 10 -32.22 17.50 -5.84
C LYS A 10 -31.74 16.21 -5.14
N LYS A 11 -32.61 15.59 -4.32
CA LYS A 11 -32.35 14.26 -3.76
C LYS A 11 -32.07 13.30 -4.91
N ARG A 12 -30.94 12.59 -4.81
CA ARG A 12 -30.61 11.45 -5.68
C ARG A 12 -31.79 10.49 -5.69
N ALA A 13 -32.20 10.05 -6.87
CA ALA A 13 -33.18 8.99 -7.05
C ALA A 13 -32.74 7.78 -6.23
N ALA A 14 -33.45 7.52 -5.13
CA ALA A 14 -33.50 6.21 -4.53
C ALA A 14 -34.14 5.30 -5.59
N GLY A 15 -33.48 4.20 -5.93
CA GLY A 15 -34.10 3.17 -6.77
C GLY A 15 -35.45 2.79 -6.18
N ASN A 16 -36.44 2.51 -7.05
CA ASN A 16 -37.79 2.07 -6.69
C ASN A 16 -37.76 1.09 -5.51
N VAL A 17 -37.98 1.62 -4.31
CA VAL A 17 -38.42 0.81 -3.18
C VAL A 17 -39.94 0.87 -3.27
N PRO A 18 -40.63 -0.24 -3.59
CA PRO A 18 -42.09 -0.22 -3.57
C PRO A 18 -42.54 0.16 -2.16
N GLU A 19 -43.44 1.13 -2.06
CA GLU A 19 -44.03 1.55 -0.78
C GLU A 19 -44.69 0.35 -0.10
N PRO A 20 -44.46 0.13 1.21
CA PRO A 20 -45.09 -0.97 1.92
C PRO A 20 -46.60 -0.71 2.04
N PRO A 21 -47.45 -1.72 1.75
CA PRO A 21 -48.89 -1.61 1.98
C PRO A 21 -49.16 -1.64 3.49
N TRP A 22 -49.65 -0.53 4.04
CA TRP A 22 -49.90 -0.26 5.46
C TRP A 22 -50.99 -1.12 6.16
N THR A 23 -51.23 -2.34 5.69
CA THR A 23 -52.36 -3.19 6.14
C THR A 23 -51.97 -4.64 6.47
N TYR A 24 -50.70 -4.94 6.65
CA TYR A 24 -50.22 -6.28 6.97
C TYR A 24 -50.00 -6.51 8.47
N ALA A 25 -50.25 -7.73 8.94
CA ALA A 25 -50.00 -8.13 10.33
C ALA A 25 -48.47 -8.18 10.60
N PRO A 26 -48.01 -8.01 11.86
CA PRO A 26 -46.58 -7.93 12.19
C PRO A 26 -45.74 -9.11 11.68
N SER A 27 -46.33 -10.30 11.54
CA SER A 27 -45.68 -11.50 10.99
C SER A 27 -45.36 -11.37 9.50
N GLU A 28 -46.25 -10.78 8.72
CA GLU A 28 -46.11 -10.66 7.27
C GLU A 28 -45.12 -9.53 6.92
N VAL A 29 -45.02 -8.50 7.75
CA VAL A 29 -43.97 -7.47 7.67
C VAL A 29 -42.58 -8.09 7.92
N ALA A 30 -42.49 -9.05 8.85
CA ALA A 30 -41.23 -9.75 9.13
C ALA A 30 -40.81 -10.64 7.95
N GLU A 31 -41.76 -11.34 7.33
CA GLU A 31 -41.52 -12.15 6.12
C GLU A 31 -41.14 -11.30 4.90
N TRP A 32 -41.77 -10.12 4.75
CA TRP A 32 -41.41 -9.13 3.74
C TRP A 32 -39.99 -8.59 3.96
N MET A 33 -39.65 -8.19 5.19
CA MET A 33 -38.29 -7.75 5.54
C MET A 33 -37.25 -8.86 5.29
N ALA A 34 -37.59 -10.12 5.57
CA ALA A 34 -36.73 -11.27 5.31
C ALA A 34 -36.53 -11.53 3.80
N SER A 35 -37.58 -11.33 2.99
CA SER A 35 -37.54 -11.51 1.53
C SER A 35 -36.83 -10.34 0.81
N THR A 36 -36.93 -9.13 1.36
CA THR A 36 -36.27 -7.93 0.82
C THR A 36 -34.81 -7.80 1.27
N ALA A 37 -34.44 -8.49 2.35
CA ALA A 37 -33.05 -8.72 2.73
C ALA A 37 -32.40 -9.70 1.74
N GLY A 38 -32.07 -9.20 0.55
CA GLY A 38 -31.37 -9.95 -0.49
C GLY A 38 -30.16 -10.70 0.05
N PRO A 39 -29.66 -11.71 -0.71
CA PRO A 39 -28.72 -12.70 -0.22
C PRO A 39 -27.62 -12.06 0.61
N ARG A 40 -27.60 -12.41 1.91
CA ARG A 40 -26.60 -11.97 2.88
C ARG A 40 -25.25 -12.29 2.26
N ARG A 41 -24.57 -11.26 1.73
CA ARG A 41 -23.25 -11.44 1.13
C ARG A 41 -22.37 -12.02 2.23
N ARG A 42 -22.13 -13.34 2.19
CA ARG A 42 -21.01 -13.96 2.91
C ARG A 42 -19.85 -13.04 2.67
N GLY A 43 -19.32 -12.48 3.77
CA GLY A 43 -18.26 -11.48 3.72
C GLY A 43 -17.27 -11.91 2.65
N SER A 44 -17.25 -11.15 1.55
CA SER A 44 -16.33 -11.36 0.44
C SER A 44 -14.99 -11.60 1.08
N ALA A 45 -14.44 -12.81 0.90
CA ALA A 45 -13.15 -13.18 1.43
C ALA A 45 -12.23 -11.99 1.23
N SER A 46 -11.94 -11.28 2.32
CA SER A 46 -11.30 -9.97 2.29
C SER A 46 -10.13 -10.11 1.36
N ARG A 47 -10.22 -9.46 0.19
CA ARG A 47 -9.20 -9.31 -0.84
C ARG A 47 -7.85 -9.32 -0.12
N ARG A 48 -7.19 -10.49 -0.03
CA ARG A 48 -5.99 -10.65 0.82
C ARG A 48 -5.05 -9.55 0.37
N GLN A 49 -4.82 -8.54 1.21
CA GLN A 49 -3.99 -7.40 0.82
C GLN A 49 -2.66 -7.99 0.37
N ALA A 50 -2.29 -7.81 -0.89
CA ALA A 50 -1.04 -8.32 -1.43
C ALA A 50 0.10 -7.80 -0.56
N ARG A 51 0.72 -8.71 0.20
CA ARG A 51 1.84 -8.40 1.09
C ARG A 51 3.13 -8.72 0.35
N VAL A 52 4.01 -7.74 0.26
CA VAL A 52 5.30 -7.81 -0.40
C VAL A 52 6.40 -8.01 0.63
N LYS A 53 7.35 -8.88 0.30
CA LYS A 53 8.60 -9.10 1.01
C LYS A 53 9.62 -8.02 0.69
N GLY A 54 9.57 -7.43 -0.51
CA GLY A 54 10.61 -6.51 -0.93
C GLY A 54 10.39 -5.92 -2.30
N PHE A 55 11.37 -5.13 -2.74
CA PHE A 55 11.39 -4.48 -4.04
C PHE A 55 12.83 -4.42 -4.56
N VAL A 56 13.01 -4.67 -5.85
CA VAL A 56 14.30 -4.52 -6.54
C VAL A 56 14.10 -3.57 -7.72
N GLY A 57 14.86 -2.49 -7.78
CA GLY A 57 14.77 -1.51 -8.86
C GLY A 57 16.14 -0.96 -9.24
N ARG A 58 16.20 -0.26 -10.37
CA ARG A 58 17.44 0.31 -10.92
C ARG A 58 17.26 1.78 -11.20
N CYS A 59 18.21 2.60 -10.76
CA CYS A 59 18.20 4.04 -10.99
C CYS A 59 19.57 4.53 -11.49
N PRO A 60 19.64 5.74 -12.06
CA PRO A 60 20.92 6.36 -12.42
C PRO A 60 21.80 6.54 -11.18
N THR A 61 23.11 6.36 -11.34
CA THR A 61 24.09 6.57 -10.26
C THR A 61 24.09 8.00 -9.72
N SER A 62 23.67 8.98 -10.53
CA SER A 62 23.48 10.37 -10.12
C SER A 62 22.41 10.56 -9.03
N ALA A 63 21.48 9.60 -8.87
CA ALA A 63 20.45 9.65 -7.83
C ALA A 63 20.96 9.21 -6.44
N GLU A 64 22.17 8.66 -6.35
CA GLU A 64 22.73 8.06 -5.12
C GLU A 64 22.70 9.03 -3.94
N GLN A 65 23.29 10.22 -4.10
CA GLN A 65 23.37 11.21 -3.02
C GLN A 65 22.00 11.71 -2.56
N ARG A 66 21.03 11.79 -3.47
CA ARG A 66 19.65 12.14 -3.13
C ARG A 66 19.00 11.03 -2.31
N LEU A 67 19.19 9.78 -2.73
CA LEU A 67 18.66 8.62 -2.02
C LEU A 67 19.26 8.47 -0.61
N LEU A 68 20.57 8.66 -0.47
CA LEU A 68 21.26 8.64 0.83
C LEU A 68 20.70 9.72 1.77
N ARG A 69 20.47 10.94 1.29
CA ARG A 69 19.84 12.01 2.08
C ARG A 69 18.42 11.66 2.50
N HIS A 70 17.62 11.04 1.62
CA HIS A 70 16.27 10.60 1.98
C HIS A 70 16.28 9.47 3.00
N LEU A 71 17.23 8.53 2.91
CA LEU A 71 17.39 7.46 3.90
C LEU A 71 17.75 8.03 5.28
N ALA A 72 18.77 8.91 5.33
CA ALA A 72 19.16 9.59 6.55
C ALA A 72 17.99 10.42 7.15
N GLY A 73 17.27 11.17 6.32
CA GLY A 73 16.09 11.94 6.75
C GLY A 73 14.91 11.07 7.24
N LEU A 74 14.90 9.78 6.93
CA LEU A 74 13.93 8.80 7.45
C LEU A 74 14.47 8.01 8.66
N GLY A 75 15.68 8.32 9.14
CA GLY A 75 16.32 7.63 10.27
C GLY A 75 16.83 6.23 9.92
N PHE A 76 17.23 6.01 8.66
CA PHE A 76 17.91 4.78 8.25
C PHE A 76 19.40 4.94 8.50
N GLU A 77 19.96 4.01 9.27
CA GLU A 77 21.37 4.01 9.62
C GLU A 77 22.15 3.07 8.69
N PRO A 78 23.42 3.38 8.38
CA PRO A 78 24.32 2.44 7.72
C PRO A 78 24.40 1.12 8.49
N ASP A 79 24.34 0.02 7.77
CA ASP A 79 24.51 -1.32 8.31
C ASP A 79 25.80 -1.92 7.74
N GLU A 80 26.86 -1.92 8.55
CA GLU A 80 28.14 -2.50 8.19
C GLU A 80 28.15 -4.03 8.32
N SER A 81 27.06 -4.65 8.78
CA SER A 81 26.98 -6.10 8.85
C SER A 81 26.89 -6.69 7.43
N VAL A 82 28.01 -7.26 6.98
CA VAL A 82 28.16 -7.93 5.68
C VAL A 82 27.18 -9.11 5.52
N SER A 83 26.60 -9.60 6.62
CA SER A 83 26.06 -10.96 6.72
C SER A 83 24.54 -11.11 6.68
N HIS A 84 23.73 -10.04 6.73
CA HIS A 84 22.29 -10.21 7.05
C HIS A 84 21.30 -9.47 6.16
N PHE A 85 21.63 -9.16 4.90
CA PHE A 85 20.54 -8.89 3.95
C PHE A 85 19.71 -10.17 3.81
N PRO A 86 18.39 -10.14 4.07
CA PRO A 86 17.61 -11.35 4.18
C PRO A 86 17.74 -12.21 2.91
N ALA A 87 18.03 -13.51 3.12
CA ALA A 87 18.30 -14.55 2.11
C ALA A 87 17.32 -14.59 0.93
N ILE A 88 16.15 -14.02 1.14
CA ILE A 88 15.04 -13.87 0.20
C ILE A 88 15.44 -13.13 -1.09
N LEU A 89 16.51 -12.33 -1.07
CA LEU A 89 16.97 -11.54 -2.23
C LEU A 89 18.46 -11.78 -2.57
N VAL A 90 19.03 -12.94 -2.21
CA VAL A 90 20.50 -13.11 -2.08
C VAL A 90 21.27 -13.52 -3.33
N HIS A 91 20.66 -13.82 -4.48
CA HIS A 91 21.47 -14.05 -5.68
C HIS A 91 22.12 -12.74 -6.18
N LEU A 92 23.42 -12.58 -5.89
CA LEU A 92 24.31 -11.52 -6.37
C LEU A 92 25.75 -12.04 -6.52
N PRO A 93 26.44 -11.72 -7.65
CA PRO A 93 27.88 -11.94 -7.82
C PRO A 93 28.72 -10.94 -7.01
N HIS A 94 29.91 -11.38 -6.58
CA HIS A 94 30.69 -10.89 -5.43
C HIS A 94 31.49 -9.57 -5.61
N SER A 95 31.37 -8.82 -6.72
CA SER A 95 32.42 -7.86 -7.13
C SER A 95 32.07 -6.37 -7.15
N ALA A 96 30.99 -5.91 -6.50
CA ALA A 96 30.55 -4.52 -6.60
C ALA A 96 30.45 -3.82 -5.24
N ASP A 97 30.83 -2.54 -5.20
CA ASP A 97 30.66 -1.68 -4.02
C ASP A 97 29.19 -1.67 -3.61
N SER A 98 28.92 -2.21 -2.42
CA SER A 98 27.56 -2.30 -1.88
C SER A 98 27.49 -1.66 -0.50
N ARG A 99 26.46 -0.83 -0.29
CA ARG A 99 26.15 -0.19 0.98
C ARG A 99 24.80 -0.69 1.48
N SER A 100 24.75 -1.09 2.73
CA SER A 100 23.51 -1.53 3.37
C SER A 100 23.05 -0.50 4.40
N PHE A 101 21.75 -0.38 4.57
CA PHE A 101 21.11 0.48 5.55
C PHE A 101 19.94 -0.26 6.20
N ARG A 102 19.71 0.03 7.47
CA ARG A 102 18.63 -0.55 8.25
C ARG A 102 17.81 0.55 8.89
N GLY A 103 16.50 0.40 8.84
CA GLY A 103 15.56 1.33 9.46
C GLY A 103 14.27 0.65 9.91
N ASN A 104 13.40 1.43 10.55
CA ASN A 104 12.09 0.97 10.99
C ASN A 104 10.99 1.79 10.32
N LEU A 105 9.97 1.11 9.82
CA LEU A 105 8.76 1.71 9.27
C LEU A 105 7.53 1.18 10.01
N GLY A 106 7.14 1.88 11.09
CA GLY A 106 5.91 1.56 11.84
C GLY A 106 5.90 0.14 12.39
N GLY A 107 6.99 -0.28 13.03
CA GLY A 107 7.18 -1.62 13.59
C GLY A 107 7.69 -2.65 12.59
N THR A 108 7.90 -2.27 11.32
CA THR A 108 8.50 -3.14 10.31
C THR A 108 9.95 -2.78 10.08
N GLN A 109 10.85 -3.74 10.23
CA GLN A 109 12.24 -3.54 9.87
C GLN A 109 12.38 -3.51 8.35
N VAL A 110 13.06 -2.49 7.86
CA VAL A 110 13.34 -2.31 6.44
C VAL A 110 14.84 -2.36 6.23
N HIS A 111 15.27 -3.25 5.36
CA HIS A 111 16.65 -3.34 4.91
C HIS A 111 16.74 -2.75 3.52
N VAL A 112 17.73 -1.88 3.32
CA VAL A 112 18.01 -1.23 2.05
C VAL A 112 19.42 -1.59 1.66
N ARG A 113 19.62 -2.14 0.47
CA ARG A 113 20.93 -2.38 -0.08
C ARG A 113 21.07 -1.63 -1.40
N LEU A 114 22.10 -0.81 -1.48
CA LEU A 114 22.52 -0.11 -2.67
C LEU A 114 23.73 -0.84 -3.23
N ARG A 115 23.71 -1.11 -4.53
CA ARG A 115 24.86 -1.65 -5.26
C ARG A 115 25.15 -0.73 -6.43
N LYS A 116 26.40 -0.27 -6.52
CA LYS A 116 26.83 0.64 -7.57
C LYS A 116 27.69 -0.11 -8.58
N ASP A 117 27.18 -0.24 -9.79
CA ASP A 117 27.91 -0.69 -10.97
C ASP A 117 27.76 0.38 -12.06
N ALA A 118 27.47 -0.02 -13.31
CA ALA A 118 27.05 0.89 -14.38
C ALA A 118 25.73 1.63 -14.05
N VAL A 119 24.90 1.03 -13.20
CA VAL A 119 23.66 1.61 -12.66
C VAL A 119 23.62 1.43 -11.15
N LEU A 120 22.80 2.23 -10.47
CA LEU A 120 22.54 2.07 -9.05
C LEU A 120 21.37 1.09 -8.86
N GLU A 121 21.70 -0.13 -8.45
CA GLU A 121 20.70 -1.13 -8.08
C GLU A 121 20.29 -0.93 -6.62
N LEU A 122 18.97 -0.87 -6.40
CA LEU A 122 18.34 -0.75 -5.10
C LEU A 122 17.60 -2.03 -4.78
N ARG A 123 17.90 -2.64 -3.64
CA ARG A 123 17.13 -3.74 -3.06
C ARG A 123 16.54 -3.32 -1.72
N LEU A 124 15.26 -3.60 -1.55
CA LEU A 124 14.51 -3.36 -0.33
C LEU A 124 13.96 -4.68 0.18
N ALA A 125 14.09 -4.93 1.48
CA ALA A 125 13.43 -6.03 2.15
C ALA A 125 12.65 -5.55 3.37
N PHE A 126 11.45 -6.10 3.55
CA PHE A 126 10.52 -5.78 4.61
C PHE A 126 10.33 -6.98 5.53
N VAL A 127 10.67 -6.82 6.80
CA VAL A 127 10.57 -7.87 7.82
C VAL A 127 9.81 -7.32 9.03
N PRO A 128 8.53 -7.71 9.25
CA PRO A 128 7.70 -8.60 8.42
C PRO A 128 7.24 -7.96 7.09
N ARG A 129 6.58 -8.76 6.23
CA ARG A 129 6.05 -8.29 4.94
C ARG A 129 5.07 -7.12 5.09
N LEU A 130 5.18 -6.13 4.22
CA LEU A 130 4.27 -4.97 4.19
C LEU A 130 3.15 -5.15 3.18
N SER A 131 2.02 -4.48 3.39
CA SER A 131 1.04 -4.34 2.31
C SER A 131 1.61 -3.51 1.16
N PHE A 132 1.25 -3.85 -0.08
CA PHE A 132 1.70 -3.12 -1.27
C PHE A 132 1.54 -1.61 -1.12
N ARG A 133 0.38 -1.13 -0.63
CA ARG A 133 0.13 0.29 -0.39
C ARG A 133 1.17 0.95 0.54
N ARG A 134 1.55 0.28 1.64
CA ARG A 134 2.55 0.80 2.57
C ARG A 134 3.94 0.81 1.93
N ALA A 135 4.28 -0.25 1.19
CA ALA A 135 5.56 -0.37 0.50
C ALA A 135 5.71 0.67 -0.64
N SER A 136 4.68 0.87 -1.46
CA SER A 136 4.68 1.91 -2.51
C SER A 136 4.74 3.32 -1.92
N LYS A 137 4.06 3.56 -0.79
CA LYS A 137 4.17 4.83 -0.06
C LYS A 137 5.59 5.06 0.46
N PHE A 138 6.26 4.01 0.93
CA PHE A 138 7.66 4.08 1.33
C PHE A 138 8.59 4.42 0.15
N LEU A 139 8.46 3.74 -0.99
CA LEU A 139 9.20 4.11 -2.22
C LEU A 139 8.95 5.57 -2.63
N SER A 140 7.71 6.04 -2.54
CA SER A 140 7.38 7.43 -2.85
C SER A 140 8.10 8.42 -1.92
N ARG A 141 8.23 8.08 -0.63
CA ARG A 141 8.97 8.90 0.36
C ARG A 141 10.47 8.93 0.11
N LEU A 142 11.03 7.85 -0.44
CA LEU A 142 12.41 7.80 -0.92
C LEU A 142 12.63 8.57 -2.23
N GLY A 143 11.57 9.13 -2.84
CA GLY A 143 11.64 9.81 -4.13
C GLY A 143 11.66 8.85 -5.32
N LEU A 144 11.24 7.60 -5.13
CA LEU A 144 11.36 6.50 -6.10
C LEU A 144 10.02 6.08 -6.70
N ARG A 145 9.05 7.01 -6.77
CA ARG A 145 7.67 6.70 -7.16
C ARG A 145 7.55 6.13 -8.59
N SER A 146 8.41 6.57 -9.50
CA SER A 146 8.47 6.14 -10.90
C SER A 146 9.61 5.15 -11.16
N LEU A 147 10.19 4.58 -10.11
CA LEU A 147 11.27 3.62 -10.25
C LEU A 147 10.71 2.31 -10.79
N GLU A 148 11.15 1.93 -11.98
CA GLU A 148 10.86 0.60 -12.52
C GLU A 148 11.58 -0.46 -11.70
N GLY A 149 10.86 -1.54 -11.41
CA GLY A 149 11.38 -2.62 -10.59
C GLY A 149 10.35 -3.71 -10.30
N THR A 150 10.83 -4.73 -9.61
CA THR A 150 10.08 -5.96 -9.34
C THR A 150 9.77 -6.07 -7.86
N TRP A 151 8.49 -6.28 -7.55
CA TRP A 151 8.03 -6.60 -6.20
C TRP A 151 8.19 -8.11 -5.93
N THR A 152 8.57 -8.47 -4.71
CA THR A 152 8.77 -9.86 -4.25
C THR A 152 7.96 -10.17 -3.00
#